data_AF-L8F0M6-F1
#
_entry.id   AF-L8F0M6-F1
#
_cell.length_a   1.000
_cell.length_b   1.000
_cell.length_c   1.000
_cell.angle_alpha   90.00
_cell.angle_beta   90.00
_cell.angle_gamma   90.00
#
_symmetry.space_group_name_H-M   'P 1'
#
loop_
_entity.id
_entity.type
_entity.pdbx_description
1 polymer ?
#
loop_
_entity_poly.entity_id
_entity_poly.type
_entity_poly.pdbx_seq_one_letter_code
_entity_poly.pdbx_strand_id
1 'polypeptide(L)'
;MFYIAHRLFAAHDRALAAHLAHHLAAKTGADAVFLPFCDTDEETLQAPVKGLRLFELDRRRLRTLTGMIAILHGPSLDDGVCMEIGYAAALGVPVIVMTTDFQTYSHHPNSPRWEFTDPLIETITRRVVRVPRLGPLPPADHSADRFATFASRNHRQADEVVARSVDALLDAATGDRAVPHTAPARAGSVFFEPSPYTPVPEQVAEAVRTAGYDLRAARRFAAAGTAVAARTDWEEARHAETLIADVSGPEAPPGAAALIGAAAAQGRRIGVYLPHPVFTHAPGREPNWRNLMIQYAAGHHLSTPDDLTSWLHR
;
A
#
# COMPACT_ATOMS: atom_id res chain seq x y z
N MET A 1 18.37 2.62 5.02
CA MET A 1 17.91 2.08 3.73
C MET A 1 16.62 2.78 3.33
N PHE A 2 16.55 3.35 2.14
CA PHE A 2 15.35 3.92 1.56
C PHE A 2 14.70 2.91 0.62
N TYR A 3 13.39 2.76 0.70
CA TYR A 3 12.64 1.80 -0.10
C TYR A 3 11.79 2.50 -1.16
N ILE A 4 11.77 1.96 -2.37
CA ILE A 4 10.87 2.42 -3.42
C ILE A 4 9.78 1.36 -3.61
N ALA A 5 8.56 1.70 -3.21
CA ALA A 5 7.40 0.86 -3.40
C ALA A 5 6.66 1.28 -4.68
N HIS A 6 6.55 0.38 -5.65
CA HIS A 6 5.78 0.63 -6.86
C HIS A 6 5.23 -0.68 -7.43
N ARG A 7 4.18 -0.57 -8.25
CA ARG A 7 3.82 -1.62 -9.20
C ARG A 7 5.00 -1.83 -10.12
N LEU A 8 5.43 -3.06 -10.37
CA LEU A 8 6.60 -3.33 -11.24
C LEU A 8 6.27 -4.33 -12.36
N PHE A 9 4.98 -4.45 -12.70
CA PHE A 9 4.51 -5.41 -13.71
C PHE A 9 4.81 -4.95 -15.14
N ALA A 10 4.69 -3.65 -15.43
CA ALA A 10 4.91 -3.12 -16.76
C ALA A 10 6.26 -2.41 -16.91
N ALA A 11 6.77 -2.34 -18.14
CA ALA A 11 8.06 -1.71 -18.44
C ALA A 11 8.09 -0.22 -18.07
N HIS A 12 6.98 0.50 -18.25
CA HIS A 12 6.90 1.92 -17.91
C HIS A 12 6.91 2.15 -16.40
N ASP A 13 6.28 1.26 -15.62
CA ASP A 13 6.33 1.34 -14.16
C ASP A 13 7.76 1.10 -13.66
N ARG A 14 8.42 0.04 -14.17
CA ARG A 14 9.83 -0.25 -13.84
C ARG A 14 10.77 0.89 -14.23
N ALA A 15 10.55 1.51 -15.39
CA ALA A 15 11.34 2.66 -15.84
C ALA A 15 11.18 3.87 -14.90
N LEU A 16 9.95 4.18 -14.47
CA LEU A 16 9.70 5.28 -13.53
C LEU A 16 10.33 5.01 -12.16
N ALA A 17 10.19 3.78 -11.64
CA ALA A 17 10.81 3.40 -10.37
C ALA A 17 12.35 3.45 -10.44
N ALA A 18 12.94 2.99 -11.54
CA ALA A 18 14.39 3.08 -11.76
C ALA A 18 14.87 4.53 -11.85
N HIS A 19 14.11 5.40 -12.52
CA HIS A 19 14.40 6.84 -12.59
C HIS A 19 14.35 7.48 -11.19
N LEU A 20 13.33 7.19 -10.38
CA LEU A 20 13.26 7.62 -8.98
C LEU A 20 14.45 7.10 -8.15
N ALA A 21 14.77 5.80 -8.28
CA ALA A 21 15.88 5.17 -7.56
C ALA A 21 17.21 5.83 -7.88
N HIS A 22 17.46 6.12 -9.15
CA HIS A 22 18.65 6.82 -9.60
C HIS A 22 18.77 8.21 -8.95
N HIS A 23 17.68 9.00 -8.94
CA HIS A 23 17.68 10.33 -8.33
C HIS A 23 17.91 10.30 -6.82
N LEU A 24 17.33 9.32 -6.12
CA LEU A 24 17.55 9.16 -4.68
C LEU A 24 18.98 8.69 -4.38
N ALA A 25 19.49 7.72 -5.14
CA ALA A 25 20.84 7.18 -5.02
C ALA A 25 21.91 8.25 -5.30
N ALA A 26 21.67 9.17 -6.24
CA ALA A 26 22.56 10.30 -6.50
C ALA A 26 22.78 11.20 -5.26
N LYS A 27 21.83 11.23 -4.33
CA LYS A 27 21.92 12.01 -3.08
C LYS A 27 22.35 11.19 -1.86
N THR A 28 22.17 9.88 -1.88
CA THR A 28 22.30 9.01 -0.69
C THR A 28 23.29 7.86 -0.84
N GLY A 29 23.80 7.61 -2.05
CA GLY A 29 24.56 6.42 -2.42
C GLY A 29 23.65 5.26 -2.87
N ALA A 30 24.12 4.45 -3.82
CA ALA A 30 23.35 3.33 -4.38
C ALA A 30 22.98 2.28 -3.30
N ASP A 31 23.92 1.95 -2.43
CA ASP A 31 23.71 0.95 -1.35
C ASP A 31 22.67 1.39 -0.29
N ALA A 32 22.29 2.67 -0.29
CA ALA A 32 21.29 3.20 0.60
C ALA A 32 19.86 3.07 0.04
N VAL A 33 19.68 2.69 -1.23
CA VAL A 33 18.39 2.60 -1.91
C VAL A 33 18.09 1.14 -2.24
N PHE A 34 16.85 0.73 -2.00
CA PHE A 34 16.33 -0.56 -2.41
C PHE A 34 15.15 -0.37 -3.37
N LEU A 35 15.29 -0.92 -4.56
CA LEU A 35 14.28 -1.03 -5.59
C LEU A 35 13.92 -2.52 -5.77
N PRO A 36 12.72 -2.96 -5.34
CA PRO A 36 12.22 -4.30 -5.60
C PRO A 36 12.27 -4.64 -7.10
N PHE A 37 12.22 -5.93 -7.43
CA PHE A 37 12.46 -6.47 -8.78
C PHE A 37 13.92 -6.36 -9.25
N CYS A 38 14.51 -5.16 -9.17
CA CYS A 38 15.92 -4.91 -9.51
C CYS A 38 16.85 -5.59 -8.50
N ASP A 39 16.70 -5.27 -7.22
CA ASP A 39 17.64 -5.73 -6.17
C ASP A 39 17.33 -7.13 -5.65
N THR A 40 16.17 -7.68 -6.00
CA THR A 40 15.84 -9.10 -5.77
C THR A 40 16.27 -9.99 -6.93
N ASP A 41 16.75 -9.40 -8.03
CA ASP A 41 17.03 -10.07 -9.30
C ASP A 41 15.87 -10.99 -9.72
N GLU A 42 14.65 -10.42 -9.72
CA GLU A 42 13.44 -11.22 -9.82
C GLU A 42 13.41 -12.06 -11.10
N GLU A 43 13.95 -11.59 -12.22
CA GLU A 43 13.96 -12.32 -13.48
C GLU A 43 14.72 -13.66 -13.37
N THR A 44 15.87 -13.67 -12.70
CA THR A 44 16.73 -14.85 -12.60
C THR A 44 16.51 -15.66 -11.32
N LEU A 45 15.85 -15.07 -10.31
CA LEU A 45 15.59 -15.72 -9.02
C LEU A 45 14.92 -17.09 -9.19
N GLN A 46 15.59 -18.11 -8.68
CA GLN A 46 15.09 -19.49 -8.61
C GLN A 46 14.72 -19.86 -7.17
N ALA A 47 13.49 -20.31 -6.96
CA ALA A 47 13.02 -20.85 -5.69
C ALA A 47 11.84 -21.81 -5.93
N PRO A 48 11.59 -22.79 -5.03
CA PRO A 48 10.46 -23.70 -5.16
C PRO A 48 9.10 -22.98 -5.19
N VAL A 49 8.97 -21.91 -4.40
CA VAL A 49 7.81 -21.01 -4.37
C VAL A 49 8.35 -19.58 -4.49
N LYS A 50 8.39 -19.06 -5.71
CA LYS A 50 9.10 -17.82 -6.03
C LYS A 50 8.44 -16.62 -5.38
N GLY A 51 7.12 -16.54 -5.36
CA GLY A 51 6.39 -15.45 -4.70
C GLY A 51 6.64 -15.40 -3.20
N LEU A 52 6.66 -16.55 -2.51
CA LEU A 52 7.00 -16.61 -1.08
C LEU A 52 8.42 -16.09 -0.84
N ARG A 53 9.37 -16.49 -1.69
CA ARG A 53 10.77 -16.05 -1.54
C ARG A 53 10.92 -14.53 -1.70
N LEU A 54 10.22 -13.95 -2.67
CA LEU A 54 10.20 -12.49 -2.88
C LEU A 54 9.59 -11.78 -1.67
N PHE A 55 8.44 -12.26 -1.18
CA PHE A 55 7.81 -11.74 0.03
C PHE A 55 8.78 -11.72 1.23
N GLU A 56 9.54 -12.79 1.45
CA GLU A 56 10.53 -12.85 2.53
C GLU A 56 11.66 -11.82 2.36
N LEU A 57 12.16 -11.65 1.14
CA LEU A 57 13.21 -10.70 0.82
C LEU A 57 12.73 -9.26 1.06
N ASP A 58 11.56 -8.92 0.52
CA ASP A 58 10.97 -7.59 0.67
C ASP A 58 10.64 -7.31 2.13
N ARG A 59 9.99 -8.25 2.83
CA ARG A 59 9.71 -8.15 4.27
C ARG A 59 10.97 -7.95 5.10
N ARG A 60 12.08 -8.62 4.77
CA ARG A 60 13.36 -8.41 5.47
C ARG A 60 13.86 -6.98 5.30
N ARG A 61 13.70 -6.38 4.12
CA ARG A 61 14.07 -4.99 3.86
C ARG A 61 13.16 -4.02 4.60
N LEU A 62 11.84 -4.22 4.54
CA LEU A 62 10.82 -3.39 5.20
C LEU A 62 11.08 -3.19 6.71
N ARG A 63 11.70 -4.16 7.39
CA ARG A 63 12.02 -4.06 8.83
C ARG A 63 13.13 -3.07 9.16
N THR A 64 13.92 -2.65 8.18
CA THR A 64 15.17 -1.88 8.38
C THR A 64 15.16 -0.52 7.68
N LEU A 65 13.96 -0.07 7.27
CA LEU A 65 13.84 1.17 6.51
C LEU A 65 14.19 2.41 7.33
N THR A 66 14.72 3.40 6.63
CA THR A 66 14.89 4.78 7.10
C THR A 66 13.74 5.64 6.59
N GLY A 67 13.24 5.35 5.39
CA GLY A 67 12.11 6.02 4.76
C GLY A 67 11.65 5.26 3.52
N MET A 68 10.47 5.61 3.03
CA MET A 68 9.87 5.00 1.83
C MET A 68 9.32 6.08 0.91
N ILE A 69 9.53 5.93 -0.40
CA ILE A 69 8.70 6.58 -1.41
C ILE A 69 7.82 5.52 -2.06
N ALA A 70 6.51 5.73 -2.06
CA ALA A 70 5.54 4.88 -2.73
C ALA A 70 4.93 5.60 -3.93
N ILE A 71 4.91 4.96 -5.09
CA ILE A 71 4.38 5.55 -6.33
C ILE A 71 2.96 5.00 -6.56
N LEU A 72 1.97 5.89 -6.49
CA LEU A 72 0.54 5.54 -6.57
C LEU A 72 -0.15 6.33 -7.69
N HIS A 73 -0.77 5.61 -8.63
CA HIS A 73 -1.50 6.20 -9.76
C HIS A 73 -2.82 5.47 -10.01
N GLY A 74 -3.83 6.22 -10.44
CA GLY A 74 -5.11 5.69 -10.88
C GLY A 74 -6.05 5.27 -9.74
N PRO A 75 -7.27 4.86 -10.09
CA PRO A 75 -8.31 4.51 -9.12
C PRO A 75 -8.07 3.15 -8.43
N SER A 76 -7.32 2.25 -9.08
CA SER A 76 -7.00 0.91 -8.57
C SER A 76 -5.52 0.86 -8.19
N LEU A 77 -5.26 1.24 -6.94
CA LEU A 77 -3.92 1.21 -6.37
C LEU A 77 -3.40 -0.23 -6.28
N ASP A 78 -2.09 -0.39 -6.39
CA ASP A 78 -1.45 -1.68 -6.24
C ASP A 78 -1.51 -2.13 -4.77
N ASP A 79 -2.16 -3.26 -4.51
CA ASP A 79 -2.38 -3.76 -3.16
C ASP A 79 -1.08 -4.24 -2.48
N GLY A 80 -0.08 -4.68 -3.24
CA GLY A 80 1.26 -4.95 -2.71
C GLY A 80 1.92 -3.68 -2.19
N VAL A 81 1.89 -2.61 -2.99
CA VAL A 81 2.41 -1.30 -2.56
C VAL A 81 1.64 -0.76 -1.36
N CYS A 82 0.31 -0.87 -1.34
CA CYS A 82 -0.49 -0.44 -0.20
C CYS A 82 -0.16 -1.22 1.08
N MET A 83 0.10 -2.52 0.98
CA MET A 83 0.60 -3.34 2.09
C MET A 83 1.94 -2.82 2.60
N GLU A 84 2.90 -2.56 1.71
CA GLU A 84 4.22 -2.04 2.09
C GLU A 84 4.13 -0.68 2.79
N ILE A 85 3.25 0.22 2.32
CA ILE A 85 2.95 1.50 2.96
C ILE A 85 2.47 1.28 4.40
N GLY A 86 1.50 0.40 4.60
CA GLY A 86 0.96 0.08 5.92
C GLY A 86 1.99 -0.54 6.86
N TYR A 87 2.84 -1.42 6.34
CA TYR A 87 3.95 -2.02 7.06
C TYR A 87 4.94 -0.95 7.55
N ALA A 88 5.37 -0.06 6.64
CA ALA A 88 6.29 1.03 6.96
C ALA A 88 5.68 2.02 7.97
N ALA A 89 4.42 2.43 7.77
CA ALA A 89 3.71 3.34 8.65
C ALA A 89 3.56 2.78 10.07
N ALA A 90 3.27 1.48 10.22
CA ALA A 90 3.17 0.82 11.52
C ALA A 90 4.50 0.77 12.29
N LEU A 91 5.63 0.80 11.57
CA LEU A 91 6.98 0.92 12.14
C LEU A 91 7.43 2.37 12.37
N GLY A 92 6.56 3.36 12.13
CA GLY A 92 6.89 4.77 12.24
C GLY A 92 7.91 5.24 11.19
N VAL A 93 8.05 4.51 10.08
CA VAL A 93 8.89 4.90 8.95
C VAL A 93 8.17 5.99 8.16
N PRO A 94 8.80 7.13 7.84
CA PRO A 94 8.18 8.15 7.02
C PRO A 94 7.92 7.60 5.61
N VAL A 95 6.64 7.66 5.20
CA VAL A 95 6.20 7.28 3.84
C VAL A 95 5.83 8.55 3.09
N ILE A 96 6.54 8.81 1.98
CA ILE A 96 6.16 9.83 1.01
C ILE A 96 5.44 9.13 -0.14
N VAL A 97 4.25 9.61 -0.49
CA VAL A 97 3.56 9.13 -1.68
C VAL A 97 3.84 10.07 -2.83
N MET A 98 4.23 9.51 -3.98
CA MET A 98 4.46 10.21 -5.24
C MET A 98 3.32 9.93 -6.21
N THR A 99 2.73 10.96 -6.81
CA THR A 99 1.71 10.78 -7.84
C THR A 99 1.69 11.91 -8.88
N THR A 100 1.51 11.55 -10.15
CA THR A 100 1.20 12.50 -11.23
C THR A 100 -0.28 12.49 -11.61
N ASP A 101 -1.12 11.74 -10.89
CA ASP A 101 -2.53 11.58 -11.23
C ASP A 101 -3.28 12.92 -11.13
N PHE A 102 -4.07 13.24 -12.16
CA PHE A 102 -4.91 14.44 -12.18
C PHE A 102 -6.27 14.20 -11.51
N GLN A 103 -6.65 12.94 -11.27
CA GLN A 103 -7.87 12.58 -10.57
C GLN A 103 -7.78 12.88 -9.06
N THR A 104 -8.95 13.10 -8.46
CA THR A 104 -9.16 13.22 -7.01
C THR A 104 -10.52 12.59 -6.71
N TYR A 105 -10.73 12.15 -5.48
CA TYR A 105 -11.86 11.31 -5.10
C TYR A 105 -12.69 11.94 -3.99
N SER A 106 -13.98 11.62 -3.94
CA SER A 106 -14.88 12.00 -2.86
C SER A 106 -16.02 10.98 -2.78
N HIS A 107 -16.55 10.72 -1.58
CA HIS A 107 -17.66 9.78 -1.42
C HIS A 107 -19.02 10.41 -1.82
N HIS A 108 -19.10 11.74 -1.77
CA HIS A 108 -20.24 12.51 -2.22
C HIS A 108 -19.79 13.70 -3.09
N PRO A 109 -20.61 14.18 -4.05
CA PRO A 109 -20.25 15.27 -4.96
C PRO A 109 -19.77 16.56 -4.27
N ASN A 110 -20.30 16.84 -3.06
CA ASN A 110 -20.00 18.05 -2.29
C ASN A 110 -19.16 17.78 -1.03
N SER A 111 -18.56 16.59 -0.91
CA SER A 111 -17.69 16.23 0.22
C SER A 111 -16.24 16.66 -0.02
N PRO A 112 -15.41 16.77 1.03
CA PRO A 112 -13.97 16.98 0.88
C PRO A 112 -13.36 15.98 -0.10
N ARG A 113 -12.41 16.48 -0.90
CA ARG A 113 -11.69 15.66 -1.88
C ARG A 113 -10.44 15.06 -1.26
N TRP A 114 -10.12 13.87 -1.73
CA TRP A 114 -8.97 13.05 -1.38
C TRP A 114 -8.14 12.86 -2.65
N GLU A 115 -6.83 12.71 -2.49
CA GLU A 115 -5.92 12.29 -3.55
C GLU A 115 -6.12 10.81 -3.91
N PHE A 116 -6.59 9.97 -2.97
CA PHE A 116 -6.83 8.54 -3.20
C PHE A 116 -8.25 8.08 -2.89
N THR A 117 -8.65 6.94 -3.47
CA THR A 117 -9.98 6.32 -3.29
C THR A 117 -10.25 5.88 -1.85
N ASP A 118 -9.19 5.56 -1.11
CA ASP A 118 -9.25 5.25 0.31
C ASP A 118 -8.53 6.31 1.15
N PRO A 119 -9.25 7.07 2.01
CA PRO A 119 -8.68 8.14 2.84
C PRO A 119 -7.66 7.62 3.87
N LEU A 120 -7.62 6.32 4.15
CA LEU A 120 -6.63 5.74 5.05
C LEU A 120 -5.22 5.89 4.50
N ILE A 121 -5.02 5.80 3.19
CA ILE A 121 -3.69 5.92 2.56
C ILE A 121 -3.08 7.29 2.86
N GLU A 122 -3.83 8.37 2.64
CA GLU A 122 -3.37 9.72 2.98
C GLU A 122 -3.14 9.90 4.48
N THR A 123 -3.96 9.24 5.29
CA THR A 123 -3.89 9.34 6.76
C THR A 123 -2.61 8.75 7.33
N ILE A 124 -2.14 7.63 6.79
CA ILE A 124 -0.96 6.89 7.32
C ILE A 124 0.35 7.30 6.66
N THR A 125 0.29 8.13 5.61
CA THR A 125 1.47 8.63 4.91
C THR A 125 1.89 9.97 5.50
N ARG A 126 3.20 10.26 5.45
CA ARG A 126 3.74 11.52 5.99
C ARG A 126 3.39 12.70 5.10
N ARG A 127 3.42 12.49 3.78
CA ARG A 127 3.12 13.52 2.78
C ARG A 127 2.78 12.88 1.44
N VAL A 128 1.82 13.47 0.74
CA VAL A 128 1.57 13.21 -0.68
C VAL A 128 2.23 14.32 -1.50
N VAL A 129 3.15 13.96 -2.38
CA VAL A 129 3.76 14.84 -3.38
C VAL A 129 3.05 14.60 -4.70
N ARG A 130 2.19 15.55 -5.05
CA ARG A 130 1.37 15.50 -6.25
C ARG A 130 1.75 16.59 -7.24
N VAL A 131 1.96 16.18 -8.50
CA VAL A 131 2.16 17.08 -9.64
C VAL A 131 1.15 16.66 -10.72
N PRO A 132 -0.07 17.22 -10.73
CA PRO A 132 -1.15 16.73 -11.59
C PRO A 132 -1.20 17.40 -12.96
N ARG A 133 -0.37 18.44 -13.17
CA ARG A 133 -0.31 19.20 -14.42
C ARG A 133 0.94 18.82 -15.18
N LEU A 134 0.81 18.76 -16.50
CA LEU A 134 1.94 18.63 -17.42
C LEU A 134 2.99 19.72 -17.15
N GLY A 135 4.26 19.39 -17.40
CA GLY A 135 5.35 20.35 -17.37
C GLY A 135 5.12 21.55 -18.31
N PRO A 136 5.88 22.65 -18.13
CA PRO A 136 5.68 23.89 -18.86
C PRO A 136 5.81 23.68 -20.38
N LEU A 137 5.21 24.54 -21.20
CA LEU A 137 5.45 24.46 -22.64
C LEU A 137 6.95 24.75 -22.93
N PRO A 138 7.60 23.99 -23.83
CA PRO A 138 8.90 24.41 -24.33
C PRO A 138 8.73 25.70 -25.15
N PRO A 139 9.81 26.46 -25.40
CA PRO A 139 9.79 27.61 -26.31
C PRO A 139 9.12 27.24 -27.63
N ALA A 140 8.35 28.17 -28.20
CA ALA A 140 7.56 27.92 -29.41
C ALA A 140 8.47 27.52 -30.57
N ASP A 141 8.49 26.22 -30.88
CA ASP A 141 9.06 25.67 -32.09
C ASP A 141 7.92 25.18 -32.96
N HIS A 142 7.60 25.96 -34.00
CA HIS A 142 6.54 25.65 -34.95
C HIS A 142 6.83 24.39 -35.81
N SER A 143 8.05 23.84 -35.73
CA SER A 143 8.44 22.59 -36.39
C SER A 143 8.32 21.35 -35.49
N ALA A 144 8.10 21.54 -34.18
CA ALA A 144 8.07 20.43 -33.23
C ALA A 144 6.79 19.58 -33.38
N ASP A 145 6.97 18.27 -33.52
CA ASP A 145 5.88 17.30 -33.46
C ASP A 145 5.09 17.46 -32.14
N ARG A 146 3.76 17.55 -32.26
CA ARG A 146 2.85 17.70 -31.12
C ARG A 146 2.99 16.54 -30.11
N PHE A 147 3.27 15.33 -30.59
CA PHE A 147 3.42 14.17 -29.71
C PHE A 147 4.76 14.17 -28.99
N ALA A 148 5.86 14.51 -29.68
CA ALA A 148 7.15 14.75 -29.03
C ALA A 148 7.06 15.86 -27.95
N THR A 149 6.34 16.95 -28.25
CA THR A 149 6.09 18.03 -27.28
C THR A 149 5.31 17.53 -26.07
N PHE A 150 4.25 16.74 -26.28
CA PHE A 150 3.47 16.14 -25.19
C PHE A 150 4.31 15.18 -24.34
N ALA A 151 5.10 14.30 -24.96
CA ALA A 151 5.99 13.38 -24.26
C ALA A 151 7.03 14.12 -23.42
N SER A 152 7.68 15.15 -23.97
CA SER A 152 8.64 16.01 -23.23
C SER A 152 8.00 16.68 -22.01
N ARG A 153 6.74 17.11 -22.10
CA ARG A 153 6.02 17.72 -20.97
C ARG A 153 5.68 16.70 -19.88
N ASN A 154 5.35 15.46 -20.25
CA ASN A 154 5.13 14.38 -19.29
C ASN A 154 6.45 13.98 -18.61
N HIS A 155 7.56 13.91 -19.36
CA HIS A 155 8.85 13.61 -18.78
C HIS A 155 9.27 14.65 -17.74
N ARG A 156 9.11 15.94 -18.06
CA ARG A 156 9.39 17.03 -17.10
C ARG A 156 8.47 17.02 -15.88
N GLN A 157 7.22 16.59 -16.04
CA GLN A 157 6.30 16.39 -14.91
C GLN A 157 6.80 15.24 -14.00
N ALA A 158 7.28 14.15 -14.59
CA ALA A 158 7.88 13.03 -13.86
C ALA A 158 9.16 13.48 -13.13
N ASP A 159 10.06 14.21 -13.79
CA ASP A 159 11.28 14.76 -13.18
C ASP A 159 10.95 15.66 -11.97
N GLU A 160 9.94 16.53 -12.12
CA GLU A 160 9.52 17.44 -11.05
C GLU A 160 8.99 16.66 -9.83
N VAL A 161 8.07 15.71 -10.04
CA VAL A 161 7.48 14.95 -8.93
C VAL A 161 8.54 14.08 -8.25
N VAL A 162 9.47 13.50 -9.01
CA VAL A 162 10.59 12.70 -8.49
C VAL A 162 11.50 13.57 -7.62
N ALA A 163 11.95 14.72 -8.12
CA ALA A 163 12.81 15.62 -7.36
C ALA A 163 12.15 16.06 -6.05
N ARG A 164 10.88 16.49 -6.12
CA ARG A 164 10.11 16.93 -4.94
C ARG A 164 9.87 15.80 -3.93
N SER A 165 9.70 14.56 -4.39
CA SER A 165 9.48 13.40 -3.52
C SER A 165 10.76 12.97 -2.83
N VAL A 166 11.89 13.00 -3.53
CA VAL A 166 13.22 12.75 -2.95
C VAL A 166 13.52 13.78 -1.87
N ASP A 167 13.33 15.07 -2.14
CA ASP A 167 13.58 16.13 -1.16
C ASP A 167 12.68 15.96 0.08
N ALA A 168 11.38 15.73 -0.13
CA ALA A 168 10.43 15.51 0.97
C ALA A 168 10.79 14.28 1.83
N LEU A 169 11.32 13.21 1.22
CA LEU A 169 11.74 12.02 1.93
C LEU A 169 12.98 12.29 2.78
N LEU A 170 13.99 12.96 2.21
CA LEU A 170 15.24 13.26 2.93
C LEU A 170 14.97 14.22 4.09
N ASP A 171 14.14 15.23 3.90
CA ASP A 171 13.68 16.12 4.96
C ASP A 171 12.97 15.33 6.07
N ALA A 172 12.06 14.43 5.72
CA ALA A 172 11.34 13.61 6.69
C ALA A 172 12.25 12.61 7.43
N ALA A 173 13.31 12.12 6.78
CA ALA A 173 14.25 11.16 7.33
C ALA A 173 15.28 11.78 8.30
N THR A 174 15.49 13.10 8.24
CA THR A 174 16.37 13.84 9.16
C THR A 174 15.67 14.28 10.45
N GLY A 175 14.33 14.31 10.46
CA GLY A 175 13.56 14.61 11.65
C GLY A 175 13.66 13.52 12.73
N ASP A 176 13.26 13.87 13.96
CA ASP A 176 13.18 12.89 15.05
C ASP A 176 12.29 11.73 14.63
N ARG A 177 12.93 10.58 14.47
CA ARG A 177 12.23 9.34 14.16
C ARG A 177 11.39 9.00 15.39
N ALA A 178 10.07 8.99 15.23
CA ALA A 178 9.20 8.44 16.27
C ALA A 178 9.72 7.03 16.58
N VAL A 179 10.06 6.78 17.85
CA VAL A 179 10.49 5.45 18.29
C VAL A 179 9.39 4.48 17.86
N PRO A 180 9.72 3.38 17.15
CA PRO A 180 8.73 2.40 16.75
C PRO A 180 8.07 1.82 18.00
N HIS A 181 6.91 2.36 18.35
CA HIS A 181 6.09 1.81 19.40
C HIS A 181 5.17 0.78 18.75
N THR A 182 5.54 -0.49 18.91
CA THR A 182 4.57 -1.58 18.78
C THR A 182 3.49 -1.32 19.81
N ALA A 183 2.31 -0.91 19.33
CA ALA A 183 1.16 -0.73 20.20
C ALA A 183 0.88 -2.06 20.91
N PRO A 184 0.63 -2.08 22.22
CA PRO A 184 0.18 -3.31 22.88
C PRO A 184 -1.15 -3.76 22.25
N ALA A 185 -1.27 -5.06 21.94
CA ALA A 185 -2.56 -5.60 21.51
C ALA A 185 -3.54 -5.57 22.68
N ARG A 186 -4.81 -5.28 22.39
CA ARG A 186 -5.91 -5.50 23.32
C ARG A 186 -6.32 -6.96 23.20
N ALA A 187 -6.13 -7.74 24.25
CA ALA A 187 -6.47 -9.17 24.25
C ALA A 187 -7.95 -9.39 23.88
N GLY A 188 -8.23 -10.36 23.02
CA GLY A 188 -9.57 -10.69 22.57
C GLY A 188 -10.19 -9.66 21.64
N SER A 189 -9.41 -8.74 21.06
CA SER A 189 -9.93 -7.75 20.11
C SER A 189 -9.72 -8.14 18.66
N VAL A 190 -10.74 -7.89 17.85
CA VAL A 190 -10.76 -8.09 16.40
C VAL A 190 -11.08 -6.78 15.72
N PHE A 191 -10.24 -6.37 14.77
CA PHE A 191 -10.60 -5.32 13.82
C PHE A 191 -11.02 -5.95 12.49
N PHE A 192 -12.19 -5.59 12.01
CA PHE A 192 -12.72 -6.00 10.72
C PHE A 192 -12.66 -4.85 9.72
N GLU A 193 -11.95 -5.09 8.63
CA GLU A 193 -11.88 -4.21 7.49
C GLU A 193 -12.80 -4.75 6.37
N PRO A 194 -13.96 -4.12 6.12
CA PRO A 194 -14.85 -4.52 5.05
C PRO A 194 -14.34 -4.08 3.68
N SER A 195 -14.76 -4.79 2.64
CA SER A 195 -14.53 -4.31 1.28
C SER A 195 -15.45 -3.12 1.00
N PRO A 196 -14.96 -2.04 0.38
CA PRO A 196 -15.82 -0.94 -0.07
C PRO A 196 -16.70 -1.35 -1.26
N TYR A 197 -16.47 -2.52 -1.86
CA TYR A 197 -17.20 -3.00 -3.03
C TYR A 197 -18.39 -3.90 -2.67
N THR A 198 -18.42 -4.44 -1.46
CA THR A 198 -19.46 -5.38 -1.01
C THR A 198 -19.96 -4.99 0.37
N PRO A 199 -21.26 -5.18 0.67
CA PRO A 199 -21.75 -4.96 2.01
C PRO A 199 -21.01 -5.88 3.01
N VAL A 200 -20.78 -5.37 4.21
CA VAL A 200 -20.24 -6.15 5.34
C VAL A 200 -21.09 -7.41 5.50
N PRO A 201 -20.51 -8.63 5.42
CA PRO A 201 -21.28 -9.81 5.71
C PRO A 201 -21.64 -9.80 7.20
N GLU A 202 -22.92 -9.69 7.55
CA GLU A 202 -23.42 -9.76 8.94
C GLU A 202 -22.90 -11.02 9.66
N GLN A 203 -22.68 -12.08 8.88
CA GLN A 203 -22.10 -13.36 9.29
C GLN A 203 -20.70 -13.22 9.90
N VAL A 204 -19.86 -12.30 9.41
CA VAL A 204 -18.53 -12.04 9.99
C VAL A 204 -18.67 -11.47 11.38
N ALA A 205 -19.56 -10.49 11.55
CA ALA A 205 -19.79 -9.87 12.84
C ALA A 205 -20.37 -10.86 13.85
N GLU A 206 -21.28 -11.72 13.41
CA GLU A 206 -21.85 -12.77 14.25
C GLU A 206 -20.82 -13.80 14.66
N ALA A 207 -20.04 -14.35 13.72
CA ALA A 207 -18.99 -15.33 14.00
C ALA A 207 -17.97 -14.82 15.04
N VAL A 208 -17.54 -13.56 14.91
CA VAL A 208 -16.61 -12.93 15.85
C VAL A 208 -17.21 -12.81 17.26
N ARG A 209 -18.47 -12.38 17.35
CA ARG A 209 -19.18 -12.25 18.64
C ARG A 209 -19.44 -13.60 19.29
N THR A 210 -19.86 -14.61 18.52
CA THR A 210 -20.06 -15.97 19.03
C THR A 210 -18.75 -16.58 19.55
N ALA A 211 -17.62 -16.25 18.91
CA ALA A 211 -16.30 -16.67 19.38
C ALA A 211 -15.78 -15.89 20.61
N GLY A 212 -16.53 -14.89 21.10
CA GLY A 212 -16.23 -14.17 22.34
C GLY A 212 -15.25 -12.98 22.19
N TYR A 213 -15.00 -12.51 20.97
CA TYR A 213 -14.08 -11.39 20.71
C TYR A 213 -14.82 -10.03 20.69
N ASP A 214 -14.13 -8.96 21.11
CA ASP A 214 -14.59 -7.57 20.90
C ASP A 214 -14.34 -7.15 19.45
N LEU A 215 -15.42 -6.93 18.70
CA LEU A 215 -15.38 -6.56 17.30
C LEU A 215 -15.42 -5.03 17.11
N ARG A 216 -14.42 -4.51 16.44
CA ARG A 216 -14.42 -3.18 15.83
C ARG A 216 -14.42 -3.33 14.32
N ALA A 217 -15.11 -2.45 13.62
CA ALA A 217 -15.13 -2.44 12.16
C ALA A 217 -14.84 -1.03 11.66
N ALA A 218 -14.21 -0.94 10.49
CA ALA A 218 -13.90 0.34 9.88
C ALA A 218 -15.17 1.15 9.58
N ARG A 219 -15.07 2.48 9.75
CA ARG A 219 -16.20 3.41 9.59
C ARG A 219 -15.90 4.55 8.65
N ARG A 220 -14.66 4.71 8.18
CA ARG A 220 -14.22 5.87 7.38
C ARG A 220 -15.03 6.12 6.12
N PHE A 221 -15.59 5.09 5.50
CA PHE A 221 -16.41 5.21 4.29
C PHE A 221 -17.83 5.75 4.54
N ALA A 222 -18.36 5.62 5.76
CA ALA A 222 -19.71 6.03 6.12
C ALA A 222 -19.75 7.28 7.02
N ALA A 223 -18.61 7.69 7.57
CA ALA A 223 -18.54 8.79 8.52
C ALA A 223 -18.55 10.17 7.82
N ALA A 224 -19.28 11.13 8.41
CA ALA A 224 -19.27 12.52 7.94
C ALA A 224 -17.88 13.20 8.05
N GLY A 225 -17.03 12.73 8.97
CA GLY A 225 -15.65 13.19 9.16
C GLY A 225 -14.62 12.16 8.73
N THR A 226 -14.53 11.90 7.43
CA THR A 226 -13.75 10.81 6.82
C THR A 226 -12.28 10.73 7.30
N ALA A 227 -11.53 11.83 7.38
CA ALA A 227 -10.15 11.80 7.89
C ALA A 227 -10.04 11.45 9.39
N VAL A 228 -10.99 11.92 10.20
CA VAL A 228 -11.01 11.58 11.63
C VAL A 228 -11.32 10.10 11.79
N ALA A 229 -12.32 9.61 11.05
CA ALA A 229 -12.68 8.20 11.06
C ALA A 229 -11.54 7.31 10.54
N ALA A 230 -10.81 7.71 9.49
CA ALA A 230 -9.66 6.98 8.99
C ALA A 230 -8.53 6.89 10.05
N ARG A 231 -8.27 7.97 10.80
CA ARG A 231 -7.33 7.95 11.93
C ARG A 231 -7.79 7.02 13.06
N THR A 232 -9.07 7.04 13.40
CA THR A 232 -9.64 6.14 14.40
C THR A 232 -9.54 4.69 13.95
N ASP A 233 -9.91 4.39 12.71
CA ASP A 233 -9.82 3.05 12.12
C ASP A 233 -8.37 2.53 12.16
N TRP A 234 -7.40 3.37 11.78
CA TRP A 234 -5.97 3.06 11.88
C TRP A 234 -5.53 2.70 13.30
N GLU A 235 -5.88 3.53 14.28
CA GLU A 235 -5.49 3.30 15.67
C GLU A 235 -6.17 2.07 16.26
N GLU A 236 -7.45 1.84 15.99
CA GLU A 236 -8.16 0.65 16.43
C GLU A 236 -7.55 -0.63 15.82
N ALA A 237 -7.23 -0.62 14.52
CA ALA A 237 -6.60 -1.75 13.86
C ALA A 237 -5.20 -2.06 14.42
N ARG A 238 -4.39 -1.05 14.73
CA ARG A 238 -3.04 -1.23 15.34
C ARG A 238 -3.08 -1.83 16.75
N HIS A 239 -4.14 -1.56 17.49
CA HIS A 239 -4.35 -2.10 18.83
C HIS A 239 -5.09 -3.43 18.82
N ALA A 240 -5.63 -3.85 17.68
CA ALA A 240 -6.29 -5.14 17.56
C ALA A 240 -5.28 -6.29 17.67
N GLU A 241 -5.69 -7.36 18.36
CA GLU A 241 -4.92 -8.60 18.40
C GLU A 241 -5.01 -9.34 17.05
N THR A 242 -6.19 -9.28 16.44
CA THR A 242 -6.51 -9.96 15.19
C THR A 242 -7.08 -8.98 14.18
N LEU A 243 -6.58 -9.04 12.95
CA LEU A 243 -7.15 -8.38 11.79
C LEU A 243 -7.91 -9.39 10.94
N ILE A 244 -9.15 -9.07 10.59
CA ILE A 244 -9.88 -9.71 9.50
C ILE A 244 -10.07 -8.67 8.40
N ALA A 245 -9.58 -8.96 7.20
CA ALA A 245 -9.70 -8.04 6.07
C ALA A 245 -10.41 -8.70 4.90
N ASP A 246 -11.48 -8.08 4.41
CA ASP A 246 -12.12 -8.47 3.16
C ASP A 246 -11.32 -7.91 1.97
N VAL A 247 -10.71 -8.82 1.22
CA VAL A 247 -9.85 -8.51 0.07
C VAL A 247 -10.57 -8.76 -1.26
N SER A 248 -11.89 -8.79 -1.25
CA SER A 248 -12.73 -8.90 -2.44
C SER A 248 -12.58 -7.69 -3.35
N GLY A 249 -12.47 -7.94 -4.65
CA GLY A 249 -12.20 -6.92 -5.68
C GLY A 249 -11.27 -7.45 -6.77
N PRO A 250 -11.00 -6.63 -7.81
CA PRO A 250 -9.98 -6.94 -8.81
C PRO A 250 -8.55 -6.93 -8.21
N GLU A 251 -8.31 -6.01 -7.29
CA GLU A 251 -7.18 -5.95 -6.35
C GLU A 251 -7.74 -5.91 -4.93
N ALA A 252 -6.94 -6.24 -3.91
CA ALA A 252 -7.40 -5.98 -2.54
C ALA A 252 -7.66 -4.47 -2.34
N PRO A 253 -8.73 -4.07 -1.62
CA PRO A 253 -8.97 -2.65 -1.35
C PRO A 253 -7.74 -1.98 -0.70
N PRO A 254 -7.37 -0.75 -1.09
CA PRO A 254 -6.12 -0.13 -0.63
C PRO A 254 -5.98 -0.05 0.89
N GLY A 255 -7.03 0.30 1.62
CA GLY A 255 -7.01 0.32 3.07
C GLY A 255 -6.89 -1.07 3.69
N ALA A 256 -7.55 -2.08 3.12
CA ALA A 256 -7.38 -3.47 3.55
C ALA A 256 -5.94 -3.96 3.40
N ALA A 257 -5.34 -3.69 2.24
CA ALA A 257 -3.94 -3.99 2.01
C ALA A 257 -3.02 -3.29 3.02
N ALA A 258 -3.22 -1.99 3.26
CA ALA A 258 -2.43 -1.24 4.23
C ALA A 258 -2.58 -1.78 5.66
N LEU A 259 -3.80 -2.13 6.09
CA LEU A 259 -4.02 -2.70 7.41
C LEU A 259 -3.38 -4.08 7.55
N ILE A 260 -3.39 -4.91 6.51
CA ILE A 260 -2.65 -6.18 6.48
C ILE A 260 -1.16 -5.96 6.67
N GLY A 261 -0.58 -4.96 5.98
CA GLY A 261 0.83 -4.59 6.16
C GLY A 261 1.15 -4.17 7.58
N ALA A 262 0.30 -3.33 8.19
CA ALA A 262 0.46 -2.87 9.56
C ALA A 262 0.38 -4.02 10.58
N ALA A 263 -0.61 -4.90 10.42
CA ALA A 263 -0.77 -6.10 11.23
C ALA A 263 0.46 -7.03 11.11
N ALA A 264 0.99 -7.19 9.89
CA ALA A 264 2.17 -8.03 9.63
C ALA A 264 3.44 -7.46 10.28
N ALA A 265 3.61 -6.14 10.24
CA ALA A 265 4.73 -5.46 10.91
C ALA A 265 4.71 -5.65 12.44
N GLN A 266 3.50 -5.71 13.01
CA GLN A 266 3.27 -5.86 14.44
C GLN A 266 3.16 -7.33 14.90
N GLY A 267 3.22 -8.29 13.96
CA GLY A 267 3.09 -9.72 14.26
C GLY A 267 1.69 -10.12 14.73
N ARG A 268 0.64 -9.45 14.26
CA ARG A 268 -0.77 -9.78 14.58
C ARG A 268 -1.26 -11.00 13.81
N ARG A 269 -2.35 -11.61 14.30
CA ARG A 269 -3.08 -12.62 13.53
C ARG A 269 -3.81 -11.94 12.38
N ILE A 270 -3.69 -12.50 11.17
CA ILE A 270 -4.31 -11.96 9.97
C ILE A 270 -5.12 -13.04 9.29
N GLY A 271 -6.42 -12.80 9.15
CA GLY A 271 -7.33 -13.59 8.33
C GLY A 271 -7.82 -12.73 7.17
N VAL A 272 -7.81 -13.28 5.96
CA VAL A 272 -8.34 -12.56 4.79
C VAL A 272 -9.60 -13.25 4.28
N TYR A 273 -10.67 -12.49 4.11
CA TYR A 273 -11.92 -12.99 3.54
C TYR A 273 -11.90 -12.75 2.03
N LEU A 274 -12.04 -13.84 1.26
CA LEU A 274 -12.10 -13.81 -0.20
C LEU A 274 -12.89 -15.03 -0.70
N PRO A 275 -14.23 -14.95 -0.81
CA PRO A 275 -15.07 -16.09 -1.17
C PRO A 275 -14.92 -16.50 -2.65
N HIS A 276 -14.51 -15.57 -3.51
CA HIS A 276 -14.39 -15.78 -4.96
C HIS A 276 -13.01 -15.33 -5.45
N PRO A 277 -11.97 -16.15 -5.26
CA PRO A 277 -10.63 -15.79 -5.69
C PRO A 277 -10.52 -15.77 -7.21
N VAL A 278 -9.79 -14.79 -7.71
CA VAL A 278 -9.28 -14.75 -9.09
C VAL A 278 -7.77 -14.88 -8.99
N PHE A 279 -7.19 -15.74 -9.83
CA PHE A 279 -5.76 -16.02 -9.81
C PHE A 279 -5.02 -15.16 -10.83
N THR A 280 -3.89 -14.62 -10.40
CA THR A 280 -2.88 -14.01 -11.27
C THR A 280 -1.83 -15.06 -11.63
N HIS A 281 -1.36 -14.99 -12.88
CA HIS A 281 -0.34 -15.88 -13.41
C HIS A 281 0.79 -15.05 -14.01
N ALA A 282 2.03 -15.43 -13.70
CA ALA A 282 3.23 -14.80 -14.25
C ALA A 282 4.27 -15.88 -14.59
N PRO A 283 5.10 -15.68 -15.62
CA PRO A 283 6.17 -16.62 -15.97
C PRO A 283 7.07 -16.95 -14.77
N GLY A 284 7.24 -18.24 -14.49
CA GLY A 284 8.10 -18.72 -13.40
C GLY A 284 7.57 -18.46 -11.99
N ARG A 285 6.30 -18.04 -11.83
CA ARG A 285 5.63 -17.92 -10.52
C ARG A 285 4.48 -18.91 -10.39
N GLU A 286 4.24 -19.33 -9.16
CA GLU A 286 3.02 -20.01 -8.77
C GLU A 286 1.77 -19.10 -8.96
N PRO A 287 0.57 -19.68 -9.16
CA PRO A 287 -0.67 -18.90 -9.17
C PRO A 287 -0.85 -18.17 -7.84
N ASN A 288 -1.20 -16.89 -7.90
CA ASN A 288 -1.48 -16.10 -6.70
C ASN A 288 -2.93 -15.63 -6.68
N TRP A 289 -3.65 -15.87 -5.59
CA TRP A 289 -5.05 -15.44 -5.43
C TRP A 289 -5.16 -13.95 -5.10
N ARG A 290 -4.07 -13.33 -4.64
CA ARG A 290 -3.83 -11.87 -4.53
C ARG A 290 -2.35 -11.58 -4.73
N ASN A 291 -1.95 -10.31 -4.67
CA ASN A 291 -0.54 -9.95 -4.64
C ASN A 291 0.22 -10.75 -3.56
N LEU A 292 1.44 -11.17 -3.88
CA LEU A 292 2.28 -12.01 -3.00
C LEU A 292 2.45 -11.39 -1.61
N MET A 293 2.47 -10.06 -1.51
CA MET A 293 2.60 -9.34 -0.24
C MET A 293 1.37 -9.55 0.65
N ILE A 294 0.17 -9.67 0.06
CA ILE A 294 -1.06 -10.00 0.78
C ILE A 294 -1.11 -11.50 1.06
N GLN A 295 -0.87 -12.32 0.03
CA GLN A 295 -1.02 -13.77 0.09
C GLN A 295 -0.17 -14.42 1.17
N TYR A 296 1.08 -13.97 1.31
CA TYR A 296 2.02 -14.55 2.27
C TYR A 296 2.10 -13.79 3.60
N ALA A 297 1.47 -12.60 3.70
CA ALA A 297 1.24 -11.95 4.99
C ALA A 297 0.02 -12.52 5.71
N ALA A 298 -1.01 -12.93 4.96
CA ALA A 298 -2.18 -13.57 5.52
C ALA A 298 -1.82 -14.89 6.19
N GLY A 299 -2.23 -15.07 7.44
CA GLY A 299 -2.07 -16.34 8.13
C GLY A 299 -3.05 -17.39 7.61
N HIS A 300 -4.26 -16.97 7.23
CA HIS A 300 -5.34 -17.84 6.75
C HIS A 300 -6.18 -17.13 5.67
N HIS A 301 -6.54 -17.86 4.62
CA HIS A 301 -7.54 -17.48 3.63
C HIS A 301 -8.90 -18.07 4.04
N LEU A 302 -9.90 -17.21 4.19
CA LEU A 302 -11.25 -17.52 4.64
C LEU A 302 -12.18 -17.39 3.43
N SER A 303 -12.75 -18.51 2.98
CA SER A 303 -13.65 -18.52 1.82
C SER A 303 -15.12 -18.59 2.23
N THR A 304 -15.39 -19.04 3.45
CA THR A 304 -16.74 -19.20 4.00
C THR A 304 -16.83 -18.63 5.42
N PRO A 305 -18.05 -18.31 5.91
CA PRO A 305 -18.26 -17.96 7.32
C PRO A 305 -17.83 -19.07 8.32
N ASP A 306 -17.92 -20.34 7.91
CA ASP A 306 -17.52 -21.47 8.75
C ASP A 306 -16.00 -21.54 8.92
N ASP A 307 -15.24 -21.19 7.87
CA ASP A 307 -13.77 -21.07 7.95
C ASP A 307 -13.37 -20.01 8.98
N LEU A 308 -14.08 -18.87 8.98
CA LEU A 308 -13.85 -17.79 9.92
C LEU A 308 -14.07 -18.24 11.36
N THR A 309 -15.21 -18.87 11.64
CA THR A 309 -15.54 -19.37 12.98
C THR A 309 -14.50 -20.39 13.45
N SER A 310 -14.16 -21.34 12.58
CA SER A 310 -13.15 -22.37 12.85
C SER A 310 -11.77 -21.79 13.15
N TRP A 311 -11.38 -20.73 12.44
CA TRP A 311 -10.10 -20.06 12.62
C TRP A 311 -10.02 -19.27 13.92
N LEU A 312 -11.10 -18.61 14.33
CA LEU A 312 -11.16 -17.83 15.58
C LEU A 312 -11.06 -18.69 16.85
N HIS A 313 -11.45 -19.97 16.76
CA HIS A 313 -11.36 -20.93 17.87
C HIS A 313 -10.00 -21.64 17.99
N ARG A 314 -9.07 -21.44 17.05
CA ARG A 314 -7.68 -21.94 17.11
C ARG A 314 -6.77 -20.92 17.78
#